data_AF-G0MUJ3-F1
#
_entry.id   AF-G0MUJ3-F1
#
_cell.length_a   1.000
_cell.length_b   1.000
_cell.length_c   1.000
_cell.angle_alpha   90.00
_cell.angle_beta   90.00
_cell.angle_gamma   90.00
#
_symmetry.space_group_name_H-M   'P 1'
#
loop_
_entity.id
_entity.type
_entity.pdbx_description
1 polymer ?
#
loop_
_entity_poly.entity_id
_entity_poly.type
_entity_poly.pdbx_seq_one_letter_code
_entity_poly.pdbx_strand_id
1 'polypeptide(L)'
;MYTYQKLILPGLTEIANIASSFRMRNVIRYCEDTVIQKNIYFDVLGDPFQAAIILNMERLIKHLLIHVDNYEFLKGVIKRCEIEKMSKETKKAFIAKFLSIP
;
A
#
# COMPACT_ATOMS: atom_id res chain seq x y z
N MET A 1 6.37 -3.11 -25.04
CA MET A 1 7.14 -3.10 -23.78
C MET A 1 6.20 -3.43 -22.61
N TYR A 2 5.60 -4.62 -22.58
CA TYR A 2 4.56 -5.00 -21.60
C TYR A 2 4.88 -6.27 -20.80
N THR A 3 5.96 -6.97 -21.16
CA THR A 3 6.26 -8.32 -20.65
C THR A 3 7.00 -8.30 -19.31
N TYR A 4 7.75 -7.24 -19.00
CA TYR A 4 8.57 -7.15 -17.78
C TYR A 4 7.79 -6.72 -16.53
N GLN A 5 6.68 -5.97 -16.65
CA GLN A 5 5.85 -5.59 -15.51
C GLN A 5 5.11 -6.79 -14.89
N LYS A 6 4.77 -7.82 -15.70
CA LYS A 6 4.04 -9.01 -15.24
C LYS A 6 4.88 -9.98 -14.39
N LEU A 7 6.22 -9.95 -14.52
CA LEU A 7 7.14 -10.86 -13.82
C LEU A 7 7.70 -10.27 -12.52
N ILE A 8 7.72 -8.95 -12.37
CA ILE A 8 8.29 -8.26 -11.19
C ILE A 8 7.32 -8.35 -9.99
N LEU A 9 6.01 -8.28 -10.23
CA LEU A 9 4.97 -8.19 -9.20
C LEU A 9 4.83 -9.43 -8.29
N PRO A 10 4.79 -10.67 -8.83
CA PRO A 10 4.66 -11.87 -8.00
C PRO A 10 5.88 -12.04 -7.08
N GLY A 11 7.08 -11.88 -7.63
CA GLY A 11 8.33 -11.97 -6.85
C GLY A 11 8.45 -10.86 -5.81
N LEU A 12 8.04 -9.62 -6.13
CA LEU A 12 8.08 -8.52 -5.17
C LEU A 12 7.12 -8.73 -4.00
N THR A 13 5.95 -9.30 -4.26
CA THR A 13 4.96 -9.63 -3.23
C THR A 13 5.47 -10.72 -2.30
N GLU A 14 6.09 -11.77 -2.86
CA GLU A 14 6.71 -12.85 -2.07
C GLU A 14 7.88 -12.34 -1.22
N ILE A 15 8.77 -11.52 -1.80
CA ILE A 15 9.87 -10.86 -1.09
C ILE A 15 9.32 -9.98 0.04
N ALA A 16 8.27 -9.21 -0.23
CA ALA A 16 7.64 -8.38 0.79
C ALA A 16 6.99 -9.18 1.91
N ASN A 17 6.33 -10.31 1.60
CA ASN A 17 5.74 -11.21 2.60
C ASN A 17 6.82 -11.79 3.52
N ILE A 18 7.92 -12.29 2.95
CA ILE A 18 9.07 -12.80 3.71
C ILE A 18 9.65 -11.66 4.56
N ALA A 19 9.93 -10.50 3.95
CA ALA A 19 10.48 -9.36 4.64
C ALA A 19 9.61 -8.87 5.80
N SER A 20 8.29 -8.85 5.61
CA SER A 20 7.31 -8.52 6.66
C SER A 20 7.37 -9.52 7.82
N SER A 21 7.37 -10.82 7.50
CA SER A 21 7.44 -11.91 8.50
C SER A 21 8.71 -11.85 9.34
N PHE A 22 9.84 -11.49 8.73
CA PHE A 22 11.14 -11.34 9.40
C PHE A 22 11.44 -9.90 9.87
N ARG A 23 10.47 -8.98 9.77
CA ARG A 23 10.61 -7.54 10.14
C ARG A 23 11.81 -6.83 9.48
N MET A 24 12.15 -7.24 8.26
CA MET A 24 13.25 -6.69 7.46
C MET A 24 12.86 -5.34 6.85
N ARG A 25 12.80 -4.29 7.70
CA ARG A 25 12.31 -2.95 7.31
C ARG A 25 13.01 -2.35 6.08
N ASN A 26 14.29 -2.63 5.88
CA ASN A 26 15.04 -2.14 4.70
C ASN A 26 14.55 -2.79 3.41
N VAL A 27 14.18 -4.09 3.46
CA VAL A 27 13.66 -4.82 2.31
C VAL A 27 12.23 -4.38 2.00
N ILE A 28 11.40 -4.16 3.03
CA ILE A 28 10.06 -3.58 2.86
C ILE A 28 10.17 -2.22 2.17
N ARG A 29 11.08 -1.34 2.63
CA ARG A 29 11.32 -0.03 1.99
C ARG A 29 11.74 -0.15 0.53
N TYR A 30 12.63 -1.09 0.21
CA TYR A 30 13.02 -1.35 -1.16
C TYR A 30 11.81 -1.77 -2.02
N CYS A 31 10.94 -2.63 -1.49
CA CYS A 31 9.71 -3.02 -2.18
C CYS A 31 8.76 -1.83 -2.39
N GLU A 32 8.55 -1.01 -1.37
CA GLU A 32 7.75 0.23 -1.46
C GLU A 32 8.27 1.16 -2.55
N ASP A 33 9.56 1.48 -2.51
CA ASP A 33 10.20 2.38 -3.47
C ASP A 33 10.11 1.81 -4.89
N THR A 34 10.26 0.49 -5.06
CA THR A 34 10.11 -0.19 -6.35
C THR A 34 8.70 -0.06 -6.93
N VAL A 35 7.66 -0.26 -6.09
CA VAL A 35 6.25 -0.14 -6.51
C VAL A 35 5.96 1.30 -6.94
N ILE A 36 6.33 2.26 -6.09
CA ILE A 36 6.08 3.69 -6.31
C ILE A 36 6.80 4.18 -7.58
N GLN A 37 8.11 3.95 -7.69
CA GLN A 37 8.92 4.47 -8.80
C GLN A 37 8.51 3.91 -10.15
N LYS A 38 8.17 2.63 -10.20
CA LYS A 38 7.80 1.97 -11.46
C LYS A 38 6.34 2.19 -11.83
N ASN A 39 5.60 2.94 -11.01
CA ASN A 39 4.17 3.19 -11.15
C ASN A 39 3.40 1.90 -11.41
N ILE A 40 3.84 0.81 -10.76
CA ILE A 40 3.25 -0.51 -10.91
C ILE A 40 2.02 -0.50 -10.03
N TYR A 41 0.95 0.15 -10.50
CA TYR A 41 -0.33 0.05 -9.82
C TYR A 41 -0.80 -1.40 -9.89
N PHE A 42 -1.34 -1.85 -8.76
CA PHE A 42 -1.65 -3.23 -8.44
C PHE A 42 -2.88 -3.78 -9.18
N ASP A 43 -2.96 -3.62 -10.51
CA ASP A 43 -3.94 -4.36 -11.31
C ASP A 43 -3.82 -5.88 -11.07
N VAL A 44 -2.66 -6.35 -10.59
CA VAL A 44 -2.37 -7.76 -10.31
C VAL A 44 -2.72 -8.21 -8.88
N LEU A 45 -2.83 -7.29 -7.89
CA LEU A 45 -3.20 -7.66 -6.51
C LEU A 45 -4.61 -7.23 -6.09
N GLY A 46 -5.40 -6.64 -7.01
CA GLY A 46 -6.75 -6.17 -6.70
C GLY A 46 -6.72 -4.79 -6.03
N ASP A 47 -7.05 -4.71 -4.73
CA ASP A 47 -7.10 -3.44 -3.98
C ASP A 47 -5.70 -3.03 -3.48
N PRO A 48 -5.10 -1.94 -4.01
CA PRO A 48 -3.75 -1.50 -3.63
C PRO A 48 -3.60 -1.20 -2.13
N PHE A 49 -4.66 -0.69 -1.49
CA PHE A 49 -4.61 -0.38 -0.06
C PHE A 49 -4.57 -1.65 0.76
N GLN A 50 -5.38 -2.64 0.41
CA GLN A 50 -5.41 -3.91 1.12
C GLN A 50 -4.06 -4.63 1.04
N ALA A 51 -3.46 -4.68 -0.15
CA ALA A 51 -2.12 -5.25 -0.33
C ALA A 51 -1.06 -4.51 0.50
N ALA A 52 -1.06 -3.18 0.46
CA ALA A 52 -0.10 -2.38 1.22
C ALA A 52 -0.25 -2.54 2.74
N ILE A 53 -1.48 -2.74 3.24
CA ILE A 53 -1.76 -2.96 4.65
C ILE A 53 -1.30 -4.35 5.11
N ILE A 54 -1.61 -5.40 4.35
CA ILE A 54 -1.19 -6.79 4.66
C ILE A 54 0.33 -6.88 4.74
N LEU A 55 1.03 -6.20 3.82
CA LEU A 55 2.49 -6.19 3.74
C LEU A 55 3.15 -5.15 4.66
N ASN A 56 2.36 -4.40 5.44
CA ASN A 56 2.81 -3.32 6.31
C ASN A 56 3.69 -2.27 5.61
N MET A 57 3.32 -1.92 4.38
CA MET A 57 4.00 -0.95 3.51
C MET A 57 3.50 0.48 3.76
N GLU A 58 3.88 1.07 4.89
CA GLU A 58 3.40 2.38 5.32
C GLU A 58 3.70 3.54 4.35
N ARG A 59 4.85 3.53 3.65
CA ARG A 59 5.18 4.59 2.68
C ARG A 59 4.31 4.48 1.44
N LEU A 60 4.04 3.26 1.00
CA LEU A 60 3.13 3.01 -0.11
C LEU A 60 1.71 3.46 0.25
N ILE A 61 1.21 3.17 1.45
CA ILE A 61 -0.10 3.64 1.91
C ILE A 61 -0.18 5.17 1.86
N LYS A 62 0.82 5.86 2.40
CA LYS A 62 0.88 7.34 2.36
C LYS A 62 0.88 7.87 0.93
N HIS A 63 1.64 7.24 0.04
CA HIS A 63 1.66 7.58 -1.37
C HIS A 63 0.28 7.41 -2.02
N LEU A 64 -0.39 6.28 -1.80
CA LEU A 64 -1.75 6.03 -2.30
C LEU A 64 -2.75 7.06 -1.76
N LEU A 65 -2.68 7.40 -0.47
CA LEU A 65 -3.58 8.37 0.16
C LEU A 65 -3.47 9.77 -0.45
N ILE A 66 -2.28 10.21 -0.90
CA ILE A 66 -2.12 11.53 -1.53
C ILE A 66 -3.10 11.70 -2.70
N HIS A 67 -3.30 10.64 -3.48
CA HIS A 67 -4.13 10.65 -4.69
C HIS A 67 -5.63 10.44 -4.43
N VAL A 68 -6.05 10.24 -3.18
CA VAL A 68 -7.48 10.11 -2.85
C VAL A 68 -8.08 11.50 -2.66
N ASP A 69 -8.99 11.93 -3.51
CA ASP A 69 -9.69 13.22 -3.38
C ASP A 69 -11.16 13.05 -2.99
N ASN A 70 -11.66 11.81 -3.00
CA ASN A 70 -13.04 11.48 -2.73
C ASN A 70 -13.23 10.87 -1.33
N TYR A 71 -14.07 11.52 -0.53
CA TYR A 71 -14.41 11.12 0.83
C TYR A 71 -15.12 9.77 0.92
N GLU A 72 -16.06 9.49 0.02
CA GLU A 72 -16.80 8.22 0.00
C GLU A 72 -15.90 7.06 -0.44
N PHE A 73 -14.96 7.32 -1.36
CA PHE A 73 -13.92 6.34 -1.69
C PHE A 73 -13.06 6.03 -0.46
N LEU A 74 -12.58 7.05 0.25
CA LEU A 74 -11.76 6.88 1.46
C LEU A 74 -12.50 6.08 2.54
N LYS A 75 -13.76 6.40 2.82
CA LYS A 75 -14.62 5.62 3.72
C LYS A 75 -14.73 4.16 3.28
N GLY A 76 -14.91 3.93 1.98
CA GLY A 76 -14.95 2.59 1.40
C GLY A 76 -13.68 1.81 1.69
N VAL A 77 -12.51 2.42 1.49
CA VAL A 77 -11.20 1.81 1.81
C VAL A 77 -11.07 1.52 3.30
N ILE A 78 -11.38 2.49 4.16
CA ILE A 78 -11.32 2.36 5.63
C ILE A 78 -12.16 1.17 6.12
N LYS A 79 -13.37 1.03 5.58
CA LYS A 79 -14.29 -0.05 5.93
C LYS A 79 -13.77 -1.41 5.43
N ARG A 80 -13.36 -1.50 4.16
CA ARG A 80 -12.86 -2.75 3.56
C ARG A 80 -11.58 -3.25 4.22
N CYS A 81 -10.69 -2.34 4.61
CA CYS A 81 -9.39 -2.69 5.16
C CYS A 81 -9.38 -2.82 6.69
N GLU A 82 -10.53 -2.66 7.35
CA GLU A 82 -10.70 -2.77 8.80
C GLU A 82 -9.67 -1.94 9.58
N ILE A 83 -9.82 -0.61 9.55
CA ILE A 83 -8.84 0.34 10.12
C ILE A 83 -8.36 0.02 11.53
N GLU A 84 -9.20 -0.62 12.36
CA GLU A 84 -8.88 -1.04 13.72
C GLU A 84 -7.71 -2.04 13.80
N LYS A 85 -7.51 -2.86 12.76
CA LYS A 85 -6.43 -3.86 12.69
C LYS A 85 -5.12 -3.30 12.13
N MET A 86 -5.12 -2.06 11.63
CA MET A 86 -3.93 -1.43 11.05
C MET A 86 -2.95 -0.93 12.12
N SER A 87 -1.68 -0.71 11.72
CA SER A 87 -0.68 -0.06 12.58
C SER A 87 -1.14 1.33 13.02
N LYS A 88 -0.68 1.78 14.19
CA LYS A 88 -0.97 3.13 14.71
C LYS A 88 -0.61 4.22 13.69
N GLU A 89 0.50 4.02 12.98
CA GLU A 89 1.04 4.98 12.03
C GLU A 89 0.22 5.01 10.74
N THR A 90 -0.25 3.85 10.29
CA THR A 90 -1.22 3.75 9.19
C THR A 90 -2.54 4.43 9.54
N LYS A 91 -3.10 4.18 10.74
CA LYS A 91 -4.34 4.83 11.21
C LYS A 91 -4.23 6.36 11.18
N LYS A 92 -3.13 6.91 11.68
CA LYS A 92 -2.87 8.36 11.64
C LYS A 92 -2.85 8.90 10.23
N ALA A 93 -2.26 8.16 9.27
CA ALA A 93 -2.23 8.58 7.87
C ALA A 93 -3.64 8.67 7.27
N PHE A 94 -4.50 7.66 7.50
CA PHE A 94 -5.89 7.68 7.07
C PHE A 94 -6.69 8.84 7.68
N ILE A 95 -6.56 9.08 8.99
CA ILE A 95 -7.23 10.20 9.68
C ILE A 95 -6.76 11.54 9.12
N ALA A 96 -5.45 11.73 8.96
CA ALA A 96 -4.90 12.95 8.38
C ALA A 96 -5.45 13.19 6.97
N LYS A 97 -5.56 12.12 6.16
CA LYS A 97 -6.13 12.24 4.83
C LYS A 97 -7.62 12.61 4.87
N PHE A 98 -8.39 11.95 5.72
CA PHE A 98 -9.82 12.22 5.90
C PHE A 98 -10.11 13.67 6.28
N LEU A 99 -9.27 14.28 7.13
CA LEU A 99 -9.39 15.69 7.52
C LEU A 99 -8.91 16.68 6.45
N SER A 100 -8.14 16.21 5.46
CA SER A 100 -7.59 17.05 4.40
C SER A 100 -8.43 17.09 3.13
N ILE A 101 -9.42 16.20 3.00
CA ILE A 101 -10.36 16.22 1.88
C ILE A 101 -11.32 17.40 2.10
N PRO A 102 -11.43 18.33 1.13
CA PRO A 102 -12.28 19.51 1.26
C PRO A 102 -13.79 19.18 1.29
#